data_AF-A0A528FCQ4-F1
#
_entry.id   AF-A0A528FCQ4-F1
#
_cell.length_a   1.000
_cell.length_b   1.000
_cell.length_c   1.000
_cell.angle_alpha   90.00
_cell.angle_beta   90.00
_cell.angle_gamma   90.00
#
_symmetry.space_group_name_H-M   'P 1'
#
loop_
_entity.id
_entity.type
_entity.pdbx_description
1 polymer ?
#
loop_
_entity_poly.entity_id
_entity_poly.type
_entity_poly.pdbx_seq_one_letter_code
_entity_poly.pdbx_strand_id
1 'polypeptide(L)' 'MASVGKIGRRTFLIGAAAIAGGVAVGYYYYRKPYPNPLEGDLATDEATFNPYVKIGADNTITIVAPRAEMGQG' A
#
# COMPACT_ATOMS: atom_id res chain seq x y z
N MET A 1 31.89 -0.95 -35.66
CA MET A 1 30.97 -1.92 -35.04
C MET A 1 31.15 -1.90 -33.52
N ALA A 2 30.08 -2.00 -32.73
CA ALA A 2 30.21 -2.08 -31.27
C ALA A 2 30.79 -3.45 -30.87
N SER A 3 31.69 -3.48 -29.89
CA SER A 3 32.23 -4.75 -29.38
C SER A 3 31.18 -5.49 -28.55
N VAL A 4 31.27 -6.83 -28.52
CA VAL A 4 30.39 -7.70 -27.71
C VAL A 4 30.36 -7.25 -26.24
N GLY A 5 31.51 -6.88 -25.67
CA GLY A 5 31.58 -6.38 -24.29
C GLY A 5 30.84 -5.05 -24.07
N LYS A 6 30.87 -4.13 -25.05
CA LYS A 6 30.13 -2.86 -24.96
C LYS A 6 28.61 -3.09 -24.98
N ILE A 7 28.15 -4.05 -25.78
CA ILE A 7 26.73 -4.44 -25.84
C ILE A 7 26.32 -5.11 -24.52
N GLY A 8 27.07 -6.10 -24.05
CA GLY A 8 26.79 -6.81 -22.80
C GLY A 8 26.67 -5.89 -21.59
N ARG A 9 27.60 -4.93 -21.43
CA ARG A 9 27.53 -3.94 -20.33
C ARG A 9 26.27 -3.09 -20.39
N ARG A 10 25.86 -2.63 -21.57
CA ARG A 10 24.64 -1.83 -21.72
C ARG A 10 23.39 -2.64 -21.40
N THR A 11 23.29 -3.86 -21.93
CA THR A 11 22.16 -4.74 -21.67
C THR A 11 22.05 -5.06 -20.18
N PHE A 12 23.17 -5.34 -19.51
CA PHE A 12 23.19 -5.57 -18.07
C PHE A 12 22.70 -4.35 -17.29
N LEU A 13 23.23 -3.16 -17.58
CA LEU A 13 22.84 -1.93 -16.87
C LEU A 13 21.36 -1.60 -17.07
N ILE A 14 20.85 -1.74 -18.29
CA ILE A 14 19.43 -1.48 -18.60
C ILE A 14 18.55 -2.52 -17.92
N GLY A 15 18.91 -3.80 -17.99
CA GLY A 15 18.15 -4.88 -17.33
C GLY A 15 18.12 -4.71 -15.82
N ALA A 16 19.26 -4.40 -15.20
CA ALA A 16 19.34 -4.15 -13.76
C ALA A 16 18.50 -2.94 -13.35
N ALA A 17 18.56 -1.84 -14.10
CA ALA A 17 17.75 -0.66 -13.84
C ALA A 17 16.24 -0.96 -13.97
N ALA A 18 15.84 -1.73 -14.97
CA ALA A 18 14.44 -2.13 -15.16
C ALA A 18 13.93 -2.98 -13.99
N ILE A 19 14.70 -3.99 -13.55
CA ILE A 19 14.33 -4.84 -12.41
C ILE A 19 14.26 -4.01 -11.12
N ALA A 20 15.29 -3.22 -10.82
CA ALA A 20 15.32 -2.39 -9.62
C ALA A 20 14.16 -1.38 -9.60
N GLY A 21 13.90 -0.72 -10.73
CA GLY A 21 12.77 0.19 -10.90
C GLY A 21 11.43 -0.50 -10.70
N GLY A 22 11.25 -1.69 -11.29
CA GLY A 22 10.04 -2.49 -11.11
C GLY A 22 9.78 -2.87 -9.65
N VAL A 23 10.80 -3.36 -8.94
CA VAL A 23 10.70 -3.69 -7.51
C VAL A 23 10.40 -2.46 -6.66
N ALA A 24 11.07 -1.34 -6.91
CA ALA A 24 10.86 -0.10 -6.17
C ALA A 24 9.42 0.43 -6.34
N VAL A 25 8.92 0.46 -7.58
CA VAL A 25 7.55 0.88 -7.89
C VAL A 25 6.54 -0.10 -7.27
N GLY A 26 6.73 -1.41 -7.43
CA GLY A 26 5.84 -2.42 -6.87
C GLY A 26 5.75 -2.34 -5.35
N TYR A 27 6.90 -2.19 -4.68
CA TYR A 27 6.95 -2.03 -3.23
C TYR A 27 6.28 -0.73 -2.74
N TYR A 28 6.48 0.37 -3.48
CA TYR A 28 5.81 1.63 -3.18
C TYR A 28 4.28 1.48 -3.22
N TYR A 29 3.73 0.85 -4.26
CA TYR A 29 2.28 0.61 -4.36
C TYR A 29 1.78 -0.38 -3.31
N TYR A 30 2.55 -1.43 -3.01
CA TYR A 30 2.20 -2.41 -1.98
C TYR A 30 2.07 -1.77 -0.58
N ARG A 31 2.96 -0.83 -0.25
CA ARG A 31 2.95 -0.13 1.04
C ARG A 31 2.01 1.07 1.09
N LYS A 32 1.50 1.54 -0.05
CA LYS A 32 0.66 2.74 -0.11
C LYS A 32 -0.65 2.49 0.64
N PRO A 33 -0.99 3.27 1.68
CA PRO A 33 -2.28 3.18 2.32
C PRO A 33 -3.40 3.50 1.32
N TYR A 34 -4.49 2.75 1.39
CA TYR A 34 -5.69 3.05 0.60
C TYR A 34 -6.43 4.23 1.25
N PRO A 35 -6.91 5.21 0.46
CA PRO A 35 -7.73 6.29 0.98
C PRO A 35 -9.07 5.73 1.50
N ASN A 36 -9.65 6.38 2.51
CA ASN A 36 -10.94 5.95 3.02
C ASN A 36 -12.04 6.33 2.01
N PRO A 37 -12.85 5.36 1.53
CA PRO A 37 -13.86 5.63 0.48
C PRO A 37 -14.93 6.63 0.91
N LEU A 38 -15.11 6.84 2.22
CA LEU A 38 -16.09 7.77 2.78
C LEU A 38 -15.56 9.21 2.89
N GLU A 39 -14.26 9.45 2.63
CA GLU A 39 -13.68 10.81 2.69
C GLU A 39 -14.32 11.78 1.68
N GLY A 40 -14.81 11.27 0.54
CA GLY A 40 -15.42 12.10 -0.50
C GLY A 40 -16.80 12.67 -0.14
N ASP A 41 -17.45 12.11 0.88
CA ASP A 41 -18.82 12.45 1.27
C ASP A 41 -18.88 13.29 2.57
N LEU A 42 -17.72 13.71 3.11
CA LEU A 42 -17.65 14.47 4.36
C LEU A 42 -18.16 15.91 4.19
N ALA A 43 -19.04 16.35 5.10
CA ALA A 43 -19.36 17.76 5.26
C ALA A 43 -18.25 18.52 5.99
N THR A 44 -18.34 19.85 6.01
CA THR A 44 -17.43 20.70 6.79
C THR A 44 -17.45 20.29 8.26
N ASP A 45 -16.26 20.07 8.84
CA ASP A 45 -16.05 19.63 10.22
C ASP A 45 -16.50 18.18 10.55
N GLU A 46 -16.81 17.35 9.55
CA GLU A 46 -17.04 15.91 9.76
C GLU A 46 -15.74 15.09 9.69
N ALA A 47 -15.71 14.01 10.48
CA ALA A 47 -14.65 13.02 10.44
C ALA A 47 -15.17 11.71 9.83
N THR A 48 -14.36 11.09 8.97
CA THR A 48 -14.69 9.79 8.40
C THR A 48 -14.67 8.68 9.46
N PHE A 49 -15.52 7.66 9.29
CA PHE A 49 -15.50 6.48 10.13
C PHE A 49 -14.16 5.74 9.96
N ASN A 50 -13.51 5.46 11.09
CA ASN A 50 -12.37 4.56 11.17
C ASN A 50 -12.77 3.13 10.75
N PRO A 51 -11.84 2.27 10.29
CA PRO A 51 -12.17 0.91 9.87
C PRO A 51 -12.89 0.11 10.97
N TYR A 52 -14.05 -0.48 10.66
CA TYR A 52 -14.78 -1.39 11.55
C TYR A 52 -14.00 -2.66 11.89
N VAL A 53 -13.14 -3.11 10.97
CA VAL A 53 -12.30 -4.30 11.12
C VAL A 53 -10.90 -4.00 10.60
N LYS A 54 -9.88 -4.33 11.40
CA LYS A 54 -8.46 -4.29 11.02
C LYS A 54 -7.88 -5.69 11.17
N ILE A 55 -7.24 -6.18 10.11
CA ILE A 55 -6.51 -7.45 10.12
C ILE A 55 -5.02 -7.12 10.22
N GLY A 56 -4.41 -7.50 11.34
CA GLY A 56 -2.99 -7.37 11.63
C GLY A 56 -2.16 -8.42 10.90
N ALA A 57 -0.90 -8.10 10.63
CA ALA A 57 0.05 -9.02 9.99
C ALA A 57 0.40 -10.24 10.86
N ASP A 58 0.09 -10.17 12.16
CA ASP A 58 0.22 -11.23 13.17
C ASP A 58 -1.05 -12.09 13.31
N ASN A 59 -1.98 -11.99 12.35
CA ASN A 59 -3.32 -12.59 12.38
C ASN A 59 -4.23 -12.04 13.50
N THR A 60 -3.89 -10.91 14.12
CA THR A 60 -4.78 -10.24 15.07
C THR A 60 -5.93 -9.57 14.31
N ILE A 61 -7.17 -9.84 14.70
CA ILE A 61 -8.35 -9.13 14.19
C ILE A 61 -8.80 -8.12 15.24
N THR A 62 -8.73 -6.83 14.92
CA THR A 62 -9.28 -5.76 15.76
C THR A 62 -10.63 -5.33 15.19
N ILE A 63 -11.67 -5.37 16.02
CA ILE A 63 -13.00 -4.88 15.67
C ILE A 63 -13.24 -3.58 16.43
N VAL A 64 -13.61 -2.52 15.71
CA VAL A 64 -13.99 -1.24 16.30
C VAL A 64 -15.51 -1.12 16.21
N ALA A 65 -16.18 -1.31 17.34
CA ALA A 65 -17.63 -1.16 17.43
C ALA A 65 -17.96 0.24 18.00
N PRO A 66 -18.54 1.16 17.21
CA PRO A 66 -18.87 2.51 17.67
C PRO A 66 -20.13 2.55 18.57
N ARG A 67 -20.66 1.38 18.95
CA ARG A 67 -21.85 1.26 19.80
C ARG A 67 -21.40 1.10 21.25
N ALA A 68 -22.00 1.88 22.14
CA ALA A 68 -21.75 1.75 23.57
C ALA A 68 -22.20 0.37 24.06
N GLU A 69 -21.29 -0.35 24.71
CA GLU A 69 -21.60 -1.53 25.51
C GLU A 69 -22.11 -1.07 26.88
N MET A 70 -23.26 -1.59 27.29
CA MET A 70 -23.99 -1.24 28.52
C MET A 70 -24.29 -2.50 29.36
N GLY A 71 -23.57 -3.59 29.15
CA GLY A 71 -23.74 -4.89 29.82
C GLY A 71 -24.59 -5.93 29.07
N GLN A 72 -24.81 -5.77 27.76
CA GLN A 72 -25.63 -6.70 26.96
C GLN A 72 -24.88 -7.92 26.42
N GLY A 73 -23.54 -7.88 26.34
CA GLY A 73 -22.74 -8.90 25.65
C GLY A 73 -23.09 -9.06 24.17
#